data_AF-A0A529PTW2-F1
#
_entry.id   AF-A0A529PTW2-F1
#
_cell.length_a   1.000
_cell.length_b   1.000
_cell.length_c   1.000
_cell.angle_alpha   90.00
_cell.angle_beta   90.00
_cell.angle_gamma   90.00
#
_symmetry.space_group_name_H-M   'P 1'
#
loop_
_entity.id
_entity.type
_entity.pdbx_description
1 polymer ?
#
loop_
_entity_poly.entity_id
_entity_poly.type
_entity_poly.pdbx_seq_one_letter_code
_entity_poly.pdbx_strand_id
1 'polypeptide(L)' 'MFILRFLWTVITSRFLWTLIGIALLSLLIWVFGPIVQVGPYAPFESDNVRIAIIAGLIILWLIWLIIA' A
#
# COMPACT_ATOMS: atom_id res chain seq x y z
N MET A 1 -16.75 29.54 2.76
CA MET A 1 -16.63 28.06 2.68
C MET A 1 -15.26 27.65 2.12
N PHE A 2 -14.18 28.02 2.79
CA PHE A 2 -12.82 27.67 2.34
C PHE A 2 -12.46 26.22 2.69
N ILE A 3 -12.78 25.79 3.92
CA ILE A 3 -12.52 24.43 4.43
C ILE A 3 -13.15 23.33 3.57
N LEU A 4 -14.43 23.46 3.20
CA LEU A 4 -15.11 22.44 2.40
C LEU A 4 -14.48 22.27 1.00
N ARG A 5 -14.06 23.36 0.38
CA ARG A 5 -13.37 23.33 -0.92
C ARG A 5 -11.99 22.70 -0.81
N PHE A 6 -11.24 23.03 0.23
CA PHE A 6 -9.95 22.43 0.50
C PHE A 6 -10.05 20.93 0.75
N LEU A 7 -10.98 20.50 1.62
CA LEU A 7 -11.23 19.08 1.90
C LEU A 7 -11.62 18.32 0.63
N TRP A 8 -12.47 18.90 -0.21
CA TRP A 8 -12.87 18.29 -1.48
C TRP A 8 -11.67 18.10 -2.41
N THR A 9 -10.80 19.09 -2.55
CA THR A 9 -9.60 18.99 -3.39
C THR A 9 -8.64 17.92 -2.88
N VAL A 10 -8.45 17.83 -1.56
CA VAL A 10 -7.56 16.81 -0.97
C VAL A 10 -8.15 15.41 -1.13
N ILE A 11 -9.43 15.22 -0.83
CA ILE A 11 -10.13 13.92 -0.96
C ILE A 11 -10.18 13.45 -2.42
N THR A 12 -10.22 14.36 -3.40
CA THR A 12 -10.22 13.99 -4.83
C THR A 12 -8.81 13.91 -5.43
N SER A 13 -7.76 14.11 -4.63
CA SER A 13 -6.39 14.12 -5.14
C SER A 13 -5.92 12.72 -5.54
N ARG A 14 -5.42 12.59 -6.77
CA ARG A 14 -4.81 11.35 -7.28
C ARG A 14 -3.74 10.79 -6.34
N PHE A 15 -2.94 11.68 -5.75
CA PHE A 15 -1.84 11.31 -4.85
C PHE A 15 -2.35 10.67 -3.56
N LEU A 16 -3.42 11.23 -3.00
CA LEU A 16 -4.03 10.70 -1.78
C LEU A 16 -4.59 9.30 -2.02
N TRP A 17 -5.27 9.09 -3.15
CA TRP A 17 -5.81 7.77 -3.49
C TRP A 17 -4.73 6.73 -3.77
N THR A 18 -3.61 7.08 -4.41
CA THR A 18 -2.52 6.13 -4.61
C THR A 18 -1.83 5.79 -3.29
N LEU A 19 -1.64 6.77 -2.39
CA LEU A 19 -1.13 6.53 -1.04
C LEU A 19 -2.06 5.60 -0.24
N ILE A 20 -3.37 5.87 -0.25
CA ILE A 20 -4.36 5.01 0.42
C ILE A 20 -4.33 3.60 -0.16
N GLY A 21 -4.29 3.47 -1.49
CA GLY A 21 -4.22 2.17 -2.16
C GLY A 21 -3.00 1.36 -1.72
N ILE A 22 -1.81 1.97 -1.70
CA ILE A 22 -0.59 1.31 -1.24
C ILE A 22 -0.68 0.94 0.24
N ALA A 23 -1.17 1.85 1.10
CA ALA A 23 -1.34 1.57 2.53
C ALA A 23 -2.29 0.39 2.78
N LEU A 24 -3.43 0.34 2.06
CA LEU A 24 -4.38 -0.77 2.15
C LEU A 24 -3.78 -2.09 1.66
N LEU A 25 -3.03 -2.07 0.56
CA LEU A 25 -2.33 -3.26 0.06
C LEU A 25 -1.28 -3.76 1.04
N SER A 26 -0.48 -2.86 1.63
CA SER A 26 0.49 -3.21 2.66
C SER A 26 -0.17 -3.79 3.90
N LEU A 27 -1.30 -3.22 4.33
CA LEU A 27 -2.08 -3.74 5.46
C LEU A 27 -2.66 -5.12 5.14
N LEU A 28 -3.15 -5.34 3.92
CA LEU A 28 -3.66 -6.63 3.48
C LEU A 28 -2.55 -7.69 3.54
N ILE A 29 -1.35 -7.38 3.04
CA ILE A 29 -0.19 -8.27 3.12
C ILE A 29 0.20 -8.54 4.58
N TRP A 30 0.18 -7.53 5.44
CA TRP A 30 0.56 -7.69 6.84
C TRP A 30 -0.42 -8.57 7.62
N VAL A 31 -1.73 -8.28 7.50
CA VAL A 31 -2.78 -8.95 8.28
C VAL A 31 -3.11 -10.32 7.71
N PHE A 32 -3.25 -10.43 6.39
CA PHE A 32 -3.69 -11.67 5.75
C PHE A 32 -2.53 -12.50 5.21
N GLY A 33 -1.31 -11.96 5.10
CA GLY A 33 -0.14 -12.71 4.63
C GLY A 33 0.05 -14.07 5.32
N PRO A 34 0.02 -14.16 6.67
CA PRO A 34 0.23 -15.42 7.37
C PRO A 34 -0.75 -16.54 7.02
N ILE A 35 -1.97 -16.20 6.58
CA ILE A 35 -2.99 -17.18 6.20
C ILE A 35 -2.96 -17.52 4.70
N VAL A 36 -2.15 -16.83 3.90
CA VAL A 36 -2.01 -17.09 2.47
C VAL A 36 -1.10 -18.30 2.25
N GLN A 37 -1.69 -19.37 1.74
CA GLN A 37 -0.99 -20.60 1.37
C GLN A 37 -1.26 -20.95 -0.09
N VAL A 38 -0.24 -21.43 -0.78
CA VAL A 38 -0.30 -21.90 -2.17
C VAL A 38 0.22 -23.33 -2.18
N GLY A 39 -0.70 -24.30 -2.10
CA GLY A 39 -0.33 -25.71 -1.92
C GLY A 39 0.45 -25.91 -0.61
N PRO A 40 1.65 -26.51 -0.63
CA PRO A 40 2.48 -26.67 0.56
C PRO A 40 3.29 -25.41 0.93
N TYR A 41 3.23 -24.33 0.13
CA TYR A 41 4.05 -23.15 0.34
C TYR A 41 3.27 -22.06 1.10
N ALA A 42 3.89 -21.50 2.15
CA ALA A 42 3.38 -20.35 2.91
C ALA A 42 4.26 -19.11 2.66
N PRO A 43 4.14 -18.46 1.48
CA PRO A 43 5.10 -17.46 1.01
C PRO A 43 5.22 -16.22 1.91
N PHE A 44 4.17 -15.91 2.67
CA PHE A 44 4.10 -14.73 3.53
C PHE A 44 4.11 -15.08 5.03
N GLU A 45 4.47 -16.30 5.41
CA GLU A 45 4.55 -16.73 6.81
C GLU A 45 5.63 -15.93 7.57
N SER A 46 6.79 -15.73 6.95
CA SER A 46 7.90 -14.99 7.55
C SER A 46 7.62 -13.48 7.60
N ASP A 47 7.73 -12.90 8.80
CA ASP A 47 7.65 -11.46 9.03
C ASP A 47 8.63 -10.67 8.14
N ASN A 48 9.87 -11.18 8.01
CA ASN A 48 10.90 -10.54 7.18
C ASN A 48 10.50 -10.50 5.70
N VAL A 49 9.84 -11.55 5.20
CA VAL A 49 9.35 -11.59 3.81
C VAL A 49 8.24 -10.58 3.62
N ARG A 50 7.27 -10.49 4.54
CA ARG A 50 6.20 -9.48 4.47
C ARG A 50 6.76 -8.06 4.51
N ILE A 51 7.71 -7.79 5.41
CA ILE A 51 8.39 -6.50 5.51
C ILE A 51 9.10 -6.16 4.20
N ALA A 52 9.85 -7.10 3.62
CA ALA A 52 10.56 -6.89 2.36
C ALA A 52 9.60 -6.58 1.20
N ILE A 53 8.47 -7.28 1.11
CA ILE A 53 7.47 -7.07 0.07
C ILE A 53 6.76 -5.72 0.24
N ILE A 54 6.38 -5.37 1.47
CA ILE A 54 5.78 -4.06 1.78
C ILE A 54 6.76 -2.93 1.45
N ALA A 55 8.02 -3.06 1.86
CA ALA A 55 9.06 -2.09 1.53
C ALA A 55 9.25 -1.95 0.02
N GLY A 56 9.29 -3.06 -0.72
CA GLY A 56 9.36 -3.07 -2.18
C GLY A 56 8.20 -2.33 -2.84
N LEU A 57 6.97 -2.56 -2.37
CA LEU A 57 5.78 -1.85 -2.86
C LEU A 57 5.87 -0.34 -2.63
N ILE A 58 6.29 0.09 -1.44
CA ILE A 58 6.46 1.50 -1.11
C ILE A 58 7.55 2.14 -1.99
N ILE A 59 8.70 1.47 -2.16
CA ILE A 59 9.79 1.97 -3.00
C ILE A 59 9.32 2.12 -4.45
N LEU A 60 8.63 1.12 -5.01
CA LEU A 60 8.10 1.20 -6.37
C LEU A 60 7.10 2.34 -6.54
N TRP A 61 6.25 2.56 -5.54
CA TRP A 61 5.33 3.70 -5.54
C TRP A 61 6.06 5.04 -5.48
N LEU A 62 7.09 5.18 -4.64
CA LEU A 62 7.92 6.39 -4.58
C LEU A 62 8.63 6.66 -5.91
N ILE A 63 9.15 5.63 -6.57
CA ILE A 63 9.75 5.75 -7.91
C ILE A 63 8.68 6.21 -8.91
N TRP A 64 7.49 5.62 -8.88
CA TRP A 64 6.39 6.00 -9.76
C TRP A 64 5.97 7.46 -9.56
N LEU A 65 5.94 7.96 -8.33
CA LEU A 65 5.65 9.37 -8.04
C LEU A 65 6.65 10.36 -8.63
N ILE A 66 7.91 9.94 -8.81
CA ILE A 66 8.96 10.80 -9.38
C ILE A 66 8.87 10.78 -10.91
N ILE A 67 8.49 9.64 -11.50
CA ILE A 67 8.51 9.43 -12.95
C ILE A 67 7.20 9.87 -13.64
N ALA A 68 6.04 9.78 -12.98
CA ALA A 68 4.71 9.94 -13.56
C ALA A 68 4.01 11.28 -13.25
#